data_AF-A0A928ETD6-F1
#
_entry.id   AF-A0A928ETD6-F1
#
_cell.length_a   1.000
_cell.length_b   1.000
_cell.length_c   1.000
_cell.angle_alpha   90.00
_cell.angle_beta   90.00
_cell.angle_gamma   90.00
#
_symmetry.space_group_name_H-M   'P 1'
#
loop_
_entity.id
_entity.type
_entity.pdbx_description
1 polymer ?
#
loop_
_entity_poly.entity_id
_entity_poly.type
_entity_poly.pdbx_seq_one_letter_code
_entity_poly.pdbx_strand_id
1 'polypeptide(L)'
;MNKKALWILCILQFVLLILLAAFVLGVFYRNGLLSFEAEEEVEKEECYSRSQYGFVSMVQLLATPEKYHGKEVRVIGVGNIEFEGNCIALSEEDLKYGGDQRIWIDLDETVISKKEAERHNGKYVEVYGTFDMNDGGHYGLFYGAIKDVTRYEPSSVYADRIYSSPEENLNYYIVVDYDGQVLACEENLTKMPMEESVSTHVTGIAFQEAGPSTRTATYYELSEGRVSEPFSYVLTAKYDLVVYAEQRDGQHLIVVRDIFDKDDYYKEYILENASENVADFVTSGEFEAKGKLKITYLTGADKTETELAITLPPRGYAG
;
A
#
# COMPACT_ATOMS: atom_id res chain seq x y z
N MET A 1 -33.45 -30.80 55.99
CA MET A 1 -33.43 -30.02 54.73
C MET A 1 -33.90 -30.92 53.59
N ASN A 2 -34.85 -30.48 52.75
CA ASN A 2 -35.43 -31.30 51.67
C ASN A 2 -34.37 -31.55 50.57
N LYS A 3 -34.18 -32.80 50.14
CA LYS A 3 -33.22 -33.17 49.08
C LYS A 3 -33.44 -32.36 47.79
N LYS A 4 -34.68 -31.99 47.48
CA LYS A 4 -35.02 -31.11 46.33
C LYS A 4 -34.48 -29.69 46.51
N ALA A 5 -34.56 -29.14 47.73
CA ALA A 5 -34.05 -27.81 48.03
C ALA A 5 -32.52 -27.75 47.96
N LEU A 6 -31.84 -28.81 48.43
CA LEU A 6 -30.39 -28.93 48.31
C LEU A 6 -29.94 -29.00 46.83
N TRP A 7 -30.64 -29.76 46.00
CA TRP A 7 -30.34 -29.89 44.57
C TRP A 7 -30.51 -28.57 43.80
N ILE A 8 -31.60 -27.83 44.09
CA ILE A 8 -31.83 -26.50 43.51
C ILE A 8 -30.72 -25.52 43.93
N LEU A 9 -30.27 -25.57 45.18
CA LEU A 9 -29.19 -24.72 45.68
C LEU A 9 -27.86 -24.98 44.95
N CYS A 10 -27.53 -26.26 44.69
CA CYS A 10 -26.34 -26.64 43.93
C CYS A 10 -26.40 -26.15 42.47
N ILE A 11 -27.56 -26.22 41.83
CA ILE A 11 -27.74 -25.72 40.45
C ILE A 11 -27.57 -24.19 40.42
N LEU A 12 -28.16 -23.47 41.35
CA LEU A 12 -28.02 -22.01 41.44
C LEU A 12 -26.55 -21.59 41.65
N GLN A 13 -25.82 -22.31 42.51
CA GLN A 13 -24.37 -22.08 42.70
C GLN A 13 -23.59 -22.36 41.41
N PHE A 14 -23.92 -23.42 40.68
CA PHE A 14 -23.24 -23.77 39.44
C PHE A 14 -23.49 -22.73 38.34
N VAL A 15 -24.73 -22.26 38.18
CA VAL A 15 -25.08 -21.19 37.24
C VAL A 15 -24.36 -19.89 37.61
N LEU A 16 -24.30 -19.54 38.89
CA LEU A 16 -23.57 -18.36 39.35
C LEU A 16 -22.08 -18.44 39.02
N LEU A 17 -21.46 -19.61 39.20
CA LEU A 17 -20.05 -19.83 38.83
C LEU A 17 -19.81 -19.68 37.33
N ILE A 18 -20.72 -20.18 36.49
CA ILE A 18 -20.62 -19.99 35.02
C ILE A 18 -20.71 -18.52 34.65
N LEU A 19 -21.68 -17.78 35.23
CA LEU A 19 -21.82 -16.34 34.96
C LEU A 19 -20.59 -15.54 35.42
N LEU A 20 -20.02 -15.91 36.57
CA LEU A 20 -18.79 -15.30 37.08
C LEU A 20 -17.60 -15.59 36.16
N ALA A 21 -17.46 -16.82 35.68
CA ALA A 21 -16.40 -17.20 34.74
C ALA A 21 -16.54 -16.45 33.40
N ALA A 22 -17.76 -16.34 32.85
CA ALA A 22 -18.02 -15.59 31.62
C ALA A 22 -17.71 -14.09 31.79
N PHE A 23 -18.06 -13.50 32.94
CA PHE A 23 -17.72 -12.11 33.24
C PHE A 23 -16.21 -11.89 33.32
N VAL A 24 -15.49 -12.78 34.02
CA VAL A 24 -14.03 -12.72 34.13
C VAL A 24 -13.38 -12.87 32.75
N LEU A 25 -13.81 -13.84 31.94
CA LEU A 25 -13.35 -14.02 30.56
C LEU A 25 -13.62 -12.79 29.70
N GLY A 26 -14.80 -12.16 29.83
CA GLY A 26 -15.13 -10.94 29.11
C GLY A 26 -14.25 -9.75 29.51
N VAL A 27 -13.91 -9.61 30.80
CA VAL A 27 -12.97 -8.59 31.28
C VAL A 27 -11.56 -8.84 30.74
N PHE A 28 -11.08 -10.09 30.77
CA PHE A 28 -9.77 -10.44 30.20
C PHE A 28 -9.73 -10.20 28.69
N TYR A 29 -10.80 -10.55 27.96
CA TYR A 29 -10.89 -10.33 26.52
C TYR A 29 -10.86 -8.83 26.18
N ARG A 30 -11.63 -8.02 26.91
CA ARG A 30 -11.65 -6.56 26.72
C ARG A 30 -10.31 -5.91 27.04
N ASN A 31 -9.68 -6.31 28.15
CA ASN A 31 -8.39 -5.76 28.54
C ASN A 31 -7.28 -6.18 27.57
N GLY A 32 -7.31 -7.41 27.07
CA GLY A 32 -6.37 -7.90 26.06
C GLY A 32 -6.52 -7.20 24.70
N LEU A 33 -7.75 -6.90 24.29
CA LEU A 33 -8.01 -6.12 23.07
C LEU A 33 -7.48 -4.68 23.20
N LEU A 34 -7.74 -4.03 24.34
CA LEU A 34 -7.25 -2.66 24.60
C LEU A 34 -5.72 -2.59 24.69
N SER A 35 -5.06 -3.61 25.25
CA SER A 35 -3.59 -3.64 25.26
C SER A 35 -3.01 -3.84 23.86
N PHE A 36 -3.66 -4.65 23.02
CA PHE A 36 -3.24 -4.88 21.65
C PHE A 36 -3.38 -3.61 20.78
N GLU A 37 -4.52 -2.93 20.86
CA GLU A 37 -4.74 -1.65 20.16
C GLU A 37 -3.74 -0.57 20.62
N ALA A 38 -3.42 -0.51 21.92
CA ALA A 38 -2.46 0.45 22.46
C ALA A 38 -1.01 0.13 22.07
N GLU A 39 -0.62 -1.15 22.00
CA GLU A 39 0.69 -1.57 21.50
C GLU A 39 0.83 -1.22 20.01
N GLU A 40 -0.21 -1.44 19.21
CA GLU A 40 -0.23 -1.09 17.78
C GLU A 40 -0.12 0.43 17.56
N GLU A 41 -0.81 1.25 18.36
CA GLU A 41 -0.69 2.72 18.28
C GLU A 41 0.71 3.24 18.65
N VAL A 42 1.33 2.68 19.71
CA VAL A 42 2.68 3.07 20.14
C VAL A 42 3.73 2.67 19.10
N GLU A 43 3.61 1.49 18.50
CA GLU A 43 4.51 1.02 17.45
C GLU A 43 4.42 1.90 16.19
N LYS A 44 3.21 2.34 15.82
CA LYS A 44 3.00 3.31 14.72
C LYS A 44 3.61 4.68 15.01
N GLU A 45 3.48 5.21 16.23
CA GLU A 45 4.11 6.48 16.61
C GLU A 45 5.64 6.41 16.60
N GLU A 46 6.24 5.33 17.13
CA GLU A 46 7.70 5.15 17.09
C GLU A 46 8.21 5.02 15.65
N CYS A 47 7.49 4.28 14.80
CA CYS A 47 7.81 4.12 13.39
C CYS A 47 7.75 5.46 12.63
N TYR A 48 6.73 6.29 12.90
CA TYR A 48 6.60 7.65 12.34
C TYR A 48 7.73 8.57 12.82
N SER A 49 8.20 8.39 14.05
CA SER A 49 9.33 9.19 14.58
C SER A 49 10.68 8.82 13.95
N ARG A 50 10.82 7.58 13.48
CA ARG A 50 12.05 7.04 12.85
C ARG A 50 12.11 7.30 11.35
N SER A 51 10.98 7.56 10.66
CA SER A 51 11.00 8.08 9.30
C SER A 51 11.53 9.53 9.34
N GLN A 52 12.84 9.65 9.40
CA GLN A 52 13.54 10.92 9.51
C GLN A 52 13.35 11.66 8.19
N TYR A 53 12.22 12.36 8.04
CA TYR A 53 11.88 13.54 7.24
C TYR A 53 10.36 13.76 7.36
N GLY A 54 9.93 14.94 7.83
CA GLY A 54 8.54 15.29 8.12
C GLY A 54 7.61 15.20 6.92
N PHE A 55 7.12 13.99 6.65
CA PHE A 55 6.03 13.76 5.72
C PHE A 55 4.77 14.45 6.25
N VAL A 56 4.15 15.25 5.37
CA VAL A 56 2.90 15.96 5.64
C VAL A 56 1.99 15.69 4.47
N SER A 57 0.81 15.13 4.73
CA SER A 57 -0.16 14.95 3.66
C SER A 57 -0.63 16.30 3.12
N MET A 58 -0.98 16.33 1.83
CA MET A 58 -1.58 17.53 1.22
C MET A 58 -2.83 17.99 1.99
N VAL A 59 -3.63 17.05 2.49
CA VAL A 59 -4.82 17.34 3.32
C VAL A 59 -4.42 18.05 4.61
N GLN A 60 -3.44 17.53 5.36
CA GLN A 60 -2.96 18.16 6.60
C GLN A 60 -2.41 19.56 6.37
N LEU A 61 -1.64 19.73 5.30
CA LEU A 61 -1.02 21.00 4.94
C LEU A 61 -2.06 22.06 4.59
N LEU A 62 -3.13 21.68 3.88
CA LEU A 62 -4.25 22.56 3.53
C LEU A 62 -5.19 22.83 4.70
N ALA A 63 -5.46 21.82 5.54
CA ALA A 63 -6.42 21.92 6.64
C ALA A 63 -5.86 22.63 7.88
N THR A 64 -4.55 22.51 8.14
CA THR A 64 -3.89 23.09 9.31
C THR A 64 -2.54 23.74 8.97
N PRO A 65 -2.50 24.69 8.02
CA PRO A 65 -1.26 25.27 7.50
C PRO A 65 -0.40 25.94 8.59
N GLU A 66 -1.02 26.49 9.62
CA GLU A 66 -0.34 27.11 10.76
C GLU A 66 0.56 26.16 11.54
N LYS A 67 0.27 24.85 11.53
CA LYS A 67 1.12 23.85 12.18
C LYS A 67 2.42 23.60 11.44
N TYR A 68 2.46 23.92 10.14
CA TYR A 68 3.59 23.60 9.25
C TYR A 68 4.33 24.83 8.77
N HIS A 69 3.82 26.04 9.05
CA HIS A 69 4.49 27.28 8.69
C HIS A 69 5.93 27.36 9.25
N GLY A 70 6.88 27.61 8.35
CA GLY A 70 8.31 27.70 8.63
C GLY A 70 8.99 26.35 8.90
N LYS A 71 8.31 25.22 8.69
CA LYS A 71 8.88 23.88 8.87
C LYS A 71 9.30 23.30 7.53
N GLU A 72 10.36 22.50 7.57
CA GLU A 72 10.69 21.59 6.48
C GLU A 72 9.58 20.54 6.36
N VAL A 73 9.03 20.42 5.17
CA VAL A 73 7.97 19.47 4.83
C VAL A 73 8.40 18.63 3.64
N ARG A 74 7.93 17.39 3.65
CA ARG A 74 7.90 16.52 2.49
C ARG A 74 6.44 16.29 2.14
N VAL A 75 6.08 16.58 0.90
CA VAL A 75 4.69 16.53 0.44
C VAL A 75 4.63 15.84 -0.90
N ILE A 76 3.57 15.07 -1.13
CA ILE A 76 3.32 14.42 -2.41
C ILE A 76 1.91 14.77 -2.87
N GLY A 77 1.79 15.00 -4.16
CA GLY A 77 0.59 15.46 -4.84
C GLY A 77 0.85 15.58 -6.33
N VAL A 78 -0.13 16.03 -7.08
CA VAL A 78 -0.02 16.15 -8.54
C VAL A 78 0.69 17.44 -8.91
N GLY A 79 1.86 17.31 -9.52
CA GLY A 79 2.69 18.44 -9.92
C GLY A 79 2.18 19.11 -11.19
N ASN A 80 2.27 20.44 -11.24
CA ASN A 80 2.03 21.24 -12.43
C ASN A 80 3.01 22.41 -12.49
N ILE A 81 3.93 22.34 -13.45
CA ILE A 81 4.95 23.36 -13.70
C ILE A 81 4.56 24.14 -14.95
N GLU A 82 4.39 25.45 -14.81
CA GLU A 82 4.02 26.35 -15.90
C GLU A 82 4.58 27.76 -15.68
N PHE A 83 4.23 28.73 -16.53
CA PHE A 83 4.64 30.11 -16.29
C PHE A 83 3.80 30.71 -15.16
N GLU A 84 4.46 31.12 -14.07
CA GLU A 84 3.83 31.74 -12.87
C GLU A 84 2.83 30.87 -12.09
N GLY A 85 2.57 29.63 -12.53
CA GLY A 85 1.56 28.72 -11.96
C GLY A 85 2.11 27.41 -11.38
N ASN A 86 3.39 27.36 -11.02
CA ASN A 86 4.02 26.17 -10.42
C ASN A 86 3.27 25.74 -9.16
N CYS A 87 2.67 24.56 -9.15
CA CYS A 87 1.92 24.11 -7.99
C CYS A 87 1.92 22.59 -7.82
N ILE A 88 1.55 22.20 -6.61
CA ILE A 88 1.19 20.84 -6.24
C ILE A 88 -0.29 20.85 -5.80
N ALA A 89 -1.06 19.93 -6.38
CA ALA A 89 -2.47 19.70 -6.08
C ALA A 89 -2.66 18.38 -5.32
N LEU A 90 -3.77 18.23 -4.60
CA LEU A 90 -4.04 16.99 -3.87
C LEU A 90 -4.20 15.79 -4.81
N SER A 91 -4.89 15.99 -5.94
CA SER A 91 -5.22 14.95 -6.92
C SER A 91 -5.27 15.51 -8.34
N GLU A 92 -5.41 14.63 -9.34
CA GLU A 92 -5.57 15.04 -10.74
C GLU A 92 -6.88 15.82 -10.96
N GLU A 93 -7.93 15.46 -10.21
CA GLU A 93 -9.22 16.14 -10.24
C GLU A 93 -9.11 17.53 -9.62
N ASP A 94 -8.39 17.66 -8.50
CA ASP A 94 -8.10 18.93 -7.84
C ASP A 94 -7.25 19.85 -8.73
N LEU A 95 -6.25 19.30 -9.43
CA LEU A 95 -5.48 20.08 -10.41
C LEU A 95 -6.37 20.64 -11.53
N LYS A 96 -7.39 19.88 -11.95
CA LYS A 96 -8.28 20.23 -13.07
C LYS A 96 -9.44 21.14 -12.66
N TYR A 97 -9.98 20.97 -11.45
CA TYR A 97 -11.24 21.56 -11.02
C TYR A 97 -11.16 22.29 -9.66
N GLY A 98 -10.09 22.10 -8.89
CA GLY A 98 -9.94 22.53 -7.50
C GLY A 98 -9.69 24.02 -7.27
N GLY A 99 -9.50 24.80 -8.34
CA GLY A 99 -9.34 26.25 -8.22
C GLY A 99 -8.08 26.62 -7.45
N ASP A 100 -8.21 27.31 -6.33
CA ASP A 100 -7.11 27.85 -5.52
C ASP A 100 -6.60 26.90 -4.44
N GLN A 101 -7.20 25.72 -4.22
CA GLN A 101 -6.83 24.73 -3.18
C GLN A 101 -5.52 23.96 -3.44
N ARG A 102 -4.52 24.68 -3.95
CA ARG A 102 -3.21 24.17 -4.36
C ARG A 102 -2.13 24.91 -3.58
N ILE A 103 -0.96 24.28 -3.50
CA ILE A 103 0.23 24.88 -2.88
C ILE A 103 1.20 25.28 -3.97
N TRP A 104 1.70 26.51 -3.90
CA TRP A 104 2.68 27.02 -4.85
C TRP A 104 4.03 26.35 -4.63
N ILE A 105 4.79 26.12 -5.71
CA ILE A 105 6.15 25.59 -5.64
C ILE A 105 7.11 26.66 -6.13
N ASP A 106 7.96 27.15 -5.24
CA ASP A 106 9.10 27.98 -5.61
C ASP A 106 10.24 27.06 -6.10
N LEU A 107 10.16 26.71 -7.38
CA LEU A 107 11.04 25.73 -7.99
C LEU A 107 12.46 26.29 -8.18
N ASP A 108 13.44 25.69 -7.52
CA ASP A 108 14.85 25.99 -7.73
C ASP A 108 15.39 25.23 -8.97
N GLU A 109 15.75 25.96 -10.02
CA GLU A 109 16.30 25.37 -11.26
C GLU A 109 17.67 24.68 -11.05
N THR A 110 18.35 24.92 -9.92
CA THR A 110 19.58 24.20 -9.56
C THR A 110 19.30 22.79 -9.03
N VAL A 111 18.09 22.53 -8.52
CA VAL A 111 17.63 21.22 -8.04
C VAL A 111 17.04 20.41 -9.18
N ILE A 112 16.12 21.00 -9.94
CA ILE A 112 15.56 20.39 -11.14
C ILE A 112 15.34 21.46 -12.21
N SER A 113 15.80 21.19 -13.44
CA SER A 113 15.51 22.12 -14.54
C SER A 113 13.99 22.16 -14.78
N LYS A 114 13.44 23.34 -15.08
CA LYS A 114 12.00 23.51 -15.40
C LYS A 114 11.51 22.49 -16.44
N LYS A 115 12.31 22.29 -17.50
CA LYS A 115 12.01 21.33 -18.58
C LYS A 115 11.91 19.88 -18.09
N GLU A 116 12.70 19.49 -17.10
CA GLU A 116 12.62 18.16 -16.52
C GLU A 116 11.38 18.04 -15.64
N ALA A 117 11.13 19.03 -14.79
CA ALA A 117 9.96 19.06 -13.91
C ALA A 117 8.64 19.02 -14.71
N GLU A 118 8.57 19.72 -15.85
CA GLU A 118 7.42 19.70 -16.79
C GLU A 118 7.09 18.31 -17.34
N ARG A 119 8.05 17.36 -17.40
CA ARG A 119 7.78 15.96 -17.83
C ARG A 119 6.91 15.19 -16.83
N HIS A 120 6.79 15.74 -15.63
CA HIS A 120 6.01 15.19 -14.54
C HIS A 120 4.70 15.95 -14.31
N ASN A 121 4.35 16.90 -15.19
CA ASN A 121 3.06 17.58 -15.11
C ASN A 121 1.89 16.59 -15.20
N GLY A 122 0.89 16.78 -14.34
CA GLY A 122 -0.27 15.90 -14.24
C GLY A 122 0.05 14.52 -13.66
N LYS A 123 1.24 14.34 -13.08
CA LYS A 123 1.63 13.11 -12.36
C LYS A 123 1.89 13.45 -10.91
N TYR A 124 1.82 12.43 -10.06
CA TYR A 124 2.27 12.56 -8.68
C TYR A 124 3.77 12.82 -8.62
N VAL A 125 4.14 13.80 -7.82
CA VAL A 125 5.52 14.22 -7.56
C VAL A 125 5.73 14.37 -6.07
N GLU A 126 6.96 14.16 -5.64
CA GLU A 126 7.39 14.38 -4.28
C GLU A 126 8.23 15.65 -4.19
N VAL A 127 7.90 16.51 -3.24
CA VAL A 127 8.52 17.83 -3.08
C VAL A 127 9.01 17.99 -1.64
N TYR A 128 10.27 18.38 -1.49
CA TYR A 128 10.87 18.73 -0.20
C TYR A 128 11.20 20.21 -0.19
N GLY A 129 10.84 20.90 0.88
CA GLY A 129 11.18 22.30 1.08
C GLY A 129 10.60 22.83 2.38
N THR A 130 10.61 24.15 2.56
CA THR A 130 10.03 24.83 3.72
C THR A 130 8.64 25.33 3.38
N PHE A 131 7.63 24.96 4.17
CA PHE A 131 6.27 25.44 3.95
C PHE A 131 6.07 26.85 4.51
N ASP A 132 5.52 27.75 3.70
CA ASP A 132 5.16 29.12 4.07
C ASP A 132 3.68 29.39 3.77
N MET A 133 2.84 29.34 4.81
CA MET A 133 1.42 29.65 4.71
C MET A 133 1.11 31.11 4.32
N ASN A 134 2.08 32.02 4.48
CA ASN A 134 1.86 33.45 4.22
C ASN A 134 2.26 33.85 2.78
N ASP A 135 2.80 32.92 2.01
CA ASP A 135 3.15 33.14 0.61
C ASP A 135 2.22 32.34 -0.28
N GLY A 136 1.24 33.01 -0.89
CA GLY A 136 0.32 32.40 -1.84
C GLY A 136 0.84 32.40 -3.27
N GLY A 137 2.15 32.50 -3.48
CA GLY A 137 2.78 32.52 -4.80
C GLY A 137 2.44 33.75 -5.65
N HIS A 138 2.62 33.62 -6.96
CA HIS A 138 2.38 34.72 -7.89
C HIS A 138 0.91 35.16 -7.84
N TYR A 139 0.66 36.42 -7.44
CA TYR A 139 -0.65 37.02 -7.16
C TYR A 139 -1.42 36.51 -5.92
N GLY A 140 -0.82 35.70 -5.06
CA GLY A 140 -1.49 35.23 -3.83
C GLY A 140 -2.67 34.30 -4.11
N LEU A 141 -2.58 33.47 -5.14
CA LEU A 141 -3.65 32.59 -5.63
C LEU A 141 -3.62 31.17 -5.02
N PHE A 142 -2.64 30.89 -4.16
CA PHE A 142 -2.41 29.58 -3.56
C PHE A 142 -2.55 29.65 -2.02
N TYR A 143 -2.83 28.51 -1.38
CA TYR A 143 -3.02 28.41 0.08
C TYR A 143 -1.71 28.47 0.89
N GLY A 144 -0.59 28.58 0.20
CA GLY A 144 0.76 28.65 0.74
C GLY A 144 1.78 28.29 -0.34
N ALA A 145 3.05 28.28 0.05
CA ALA A 145 4.17 27.95 -0.81
C ALA A 145 5.10 26.94 -0.17
N ILE A 146 5.67 26.04 -0.97
CA ILE A 146 6.87 25.30 -0.60
C ILE A 146 8.06 26.04 -1.20
N LYS A 147 8.91 26.59 -0.33
CA LYS A 147 10.12 27.34 -0.65
C LYS A 147 11.37 26.51 -0.42
N ASP A 148 12.51 27.03 -0.88
CA ASP A 148 13.82 26.39 -0.69
C ASP A 148 13.76 24.91 -1.10
N VAL A 149 13.15 24.65 -2.26
CA VAL A 149 12.89 23.29 -2.72
C VAL A 149 14.22 22.58 -2.89
N THR A 150 14.44 21.51 -2.14
CA THR A 150 15.69 20.73 -2.18
C THR A 150 15.56 19.44 -3.00
N ARG A 151 14.32 19.03 -3.32
CA ARG A 151 14.03 17.85 -4.14
C ARG A 151 12.67 17.98 -4.80
N TYR A 152 12.61 17.60 -6.08
CA TYR A 152 11.39 17.44 -6.86
C TYR A 152 11.60 16.26 -7.80
N GLU A 153 10.76 15.24 -7.71
CA GLU A 153 10.89 14.04 -8.53
C GLU A 153 9.54 13.34 -8.71
N PRO A 154 9.37 12.52 -9.76
CA PRO A 154 8.20 11.67 -9.89
C PRO A 154 8.05 10.81 -8.65
N SER A 155 6.86 10.83 -8.05
CA SER A 155 6.53 9.92 -6.97
C SER A 155 6.27 8.54 -7.58
N SER A 156 7.18 7.59 -7.36
CA SER A 156 6.80 6.18 -7.28
C SER A 156 6.14 6.02 -5.91
N VAL A 157 4.86 5.71 -5.93
CA VAL A 157 3.97 5.82 -4.78
C VAL A 157 4.39 4.89 -3.61
N TYR A 158 4.95 5.52 -2.56
CA TYR A 158 4.66 5.32 -1.12
C TYR A 158 4.76 3.92 -0.50
N ALA A 159 5.90 3.26 -0.63
CA ALA A 159 6.52 2.74 0.59
C ALA A 159 7.35 3.91 1.14
N ASP A 160 7.10 4.37 2.37
CA ASP A 160 8.00 5.31 3.05
C ASP A 160 9.27 4.58 3.47
N ARG A 161 10.03 4.24 2.42
CA ARG A 161 11.42 3.86 2.34
C ARG A 161 11.72 2.46 2.87
N ILE A 162 12.09 1.61 1.91
CA ILE A 162 12.88 0.42 2.15
C ILE A 162 14.28 0.91 2.54
N TYR A 163 14.63 0.88 3.82
CA TYR A 163 15.98 1.23 4.23
C TYR A 163 16.75 -0.05 4.55
N SER A 164 17.97 -0.13 4.04
CA SER A 164 18.99 -1.05 4.55
C SER A 164 19.85 -0.27 5.54
N SER A 165 19.88 -0.64 6.82
CA SER A 165 20.93 -0.14 7.72
C SER A 165 22.24 -0.84 7.36
N PRO A 166 23.28 -0.14 6.84
CA PRO A 166 24.55 -0.77 6.52
C PRO A 166 25.28 -1.28 7.77
N GLU A 167 24.95 -0.73 8.95
CA GLU A 167 25.59 -1.07 10.22
C GLU A 167 25.00 -2.32 10.87
N GLU A 168 23.70 -2.60 10.65
CA GLU A 168 23.01 -3.74 11.27
C GLU A 168 22.55 -4.84 10.30
N ASN A 169 22.65 -4.61 8.98
CA ASN A 169 22.23 -5.55 7.93
C ASN A 169 20.75 -5.98 8.05
N LEU A 170 19.91 -5.05 8.53
CA LEU A 170 18.47 -5.22 8.70
C LEU A 170 17.74 -4.28 7.75
N ASN A 171 16.70 -4.80 7.10
CA ASN A 171 15.82 -4.01 6.26
C ASN A 171 14.56 -3.65 7.04
N TYR A 172 13.92 -2.55 6.68
CA TYR A 172 12.58 -2.22 7.15
C TYR A 172 11.79 -1.52 6.06
N TYR A 173 10.46 -1.52 6.15
CA TYR A 173 9.59 -0.70 5.31
C TYR A 173 8.45 -0.11 6.13
N ILE A 174 7.97 1.04 5.69
CA ILE A 174 6.78 1.70 6.21
C ILE A 174 5.88 1.97 5.02
N VAL A 175 4.57 1.77 5.14
CA VAL A 175 3.58 2.19 4.16
C VAL A 175 2.65 3.19 4.83
N VAL A 176 2.45 4.33 4.19
CA VAL A 176 1.63 5.42 4.71
C VAL A 176 0.62 5.79 3.63
N ASP A 177 -0.64 5.96 4.00
CA ASP A 177 -1.70 6.40 3.09
C ASP A 177 -1.65 7.90 2.81
N TYR A 178 -2.59 8.40 2.00
CA TYR A 178 -2.66 9.83 1.66
C TYR A 178 -3.10 10.73 2.82
N ASP A 179 -3.72 10.19 3.86
CA ASP A 179 -4.09 10.95 5.05
C ASP A 179 -2.94 11.00 6.07
N GLY A 180 -1.86 10.25 5.83
CA GLY A 180 -0.70 10.14 6.71
C GLY A 180 -0.83 9.01 7.75
N GLN A 181 -1.81 8.13 7.61
CA GLN A 181 -1.95 6.94 8.45
C GLN A 181 -0.95 5.86 8.04
N VAL A 182 -0.23 5.32 9.01
CA VAL A 182 0.64 4.16 8.82
C VAL A 182 -0.22 2.92 8.58
N LEU A 183 -0.16 2.38 7.36
CA LEU A 183 -0.83 1.15 6.93
C LEU A 183 0.00 -0.09 7.25
N ALA A 184 1.32 0.02 7.21
CA ALA A 184 2.25 -1.04 7.61
C ALA A 184 3.56 -0.46 8.10
N CYS A 185 4.18 -1.13 9.06
CA CYS A 185 5.54 -0.88 9.51
C CYS A 185 6.15 -2.23 9.87
N GLU A 186 7.19 -2.64 9.15
CA GLU A 186 7.90 -3.88 9.42
C GLU A 186 9.39 -3.61 9.57
N GLU A 187 9.94 -3.99 10.71
CA GLU A 187 11.35 -3.80 11.04
C GLU A 187 12.11 -5.14 11.07
N ASN A 188 13.45 -5.06 11.11
CA ASN A 188 14.33 -6.23 11.30
C ASN A 188 14.20 -7.30 10.20
N LEU A 189 13.83 -6.91 8.99
CA LEU A 189 13.63 -7.80 7.86
C LEU A 189 14.97 -8.35 7.36
N THR A 190 15.06 -9.68 7.33
CA THR A 190 16.22 -10.40 6.83
C THR A 190 16.35 -10.35 5.31
N LYS A 191 15.26 -10.00 4.62
CA LYS A 191 15.20 -9.86 3.16
C LYS A 191 14.86 -8.42 2.79
N MET A 192 15.40 -8.00 1.65
CA MET A 192 15.08 -6.69 1.09
C MET A 192 13.65 -6.74 0.52
N PRO A 193 12.72 -5.94 1.07
CA PRO A 193 11.41 -5.77 0.44
C PRO A 193 11.57 -5.13 -0.94
N MET A 194 10.64 -5.42 -1.84
CA MET A 194 10.56 -4.87 -3.19
C MET A 194 9.25 -4.12 -3.33
N GLU A 195 9.33 -2.84 -3.68
CA GLU A 195 8.14 -2.04 -3.98
C GLU A 195 7.61 -2.38 -5.39
N GLU A 196 6.29 -2.50 -5.51
CA GLU A 196 5.57 -2.71 -6.77
C GLU A 196 4.52 -1.61 -6.98
N SER A 197 4.63 -0.85 -8.08
CA SER A 197 3.55 0.04 -8.51
C SER A 197 2.49 -0.74 -9.29
N VAL A 198 1.29 -0.87 -8.71
CA VAL A 198 0.16 -1.61 -9.32
C VAL A 198 -0.75 -0.66 -10.10
N SER A 199 -1.12 0.46 -9.50
CA SER A 199 -1.93 1.53 -10.09
C SER A 199 -1.58 2.87 -9.46
N THR A 200 -2.33 3.93 -9.80
CA THR A 200 -2.14 5.27 -9.23
C THR A 200 -2.27 5.30 -7.71
N HIS A 201 -3.20 4.50 -7.16
CA HIS A 201 -3.54 4.51 -5.73
C HIS A 201 -3.15 3.23 -5.01
N VAL A 202 -2.59 2.24 -5.73
CA VAL A 202 -2.24 0.94 -5.17
C VAL A 202 -0.75 0.67 -5.33
N THR A 203 -0.09 0.43 -4.21
CA THR A 203 1.31 -0.02 -4.13
C THR A 203 1.39 -1.40 -3.48
N GLY A 204 2.47 -2.13 -3.74
CA GLY A 204 2.72 -3.45 -3.17
C GLY A 204 4.09 -3.53 -2.52
N ILE A 205 4.18 -4.26 -1.41
CA ILE A 205 5.46 -4.69 -0.84
C ILE A 205 5.57 -6.19 -1.06
N ALA A 206 6.59 -6.58 -1.83
CA ALA A 206 6.84 -7.95 -2.21
C ALA A 206 8.16 -8.47 -1.64
N PHE A 207 8.22 -9.77 -1.35
CA PHE A 207 9.44 -10.47 -0.95
C PHE A 207 9.73 -11.61 -1.90
N GLN A 208 10.98 -11.72 -2.32
CA GLN A 208 11.45 -12.84 -3.13
C GLN A 208 11.97 -13.96 -2.22
N GLU A 209 11.33 -15.13 -2.27
CA GLU A 209 11.73 -16.25 -1.39
C GLU A 209 12.94 -17.04 -1.88
N ALA A 210 12.78 -17.79 -2.98
CA ALA A 210 13.83 -18.67 -3.52
C ALA A 210 13.89 -18.64 -5.06
N GLY A 211 12.76 -18.83 -5.74
CA GLY A 211 12.64 -18.83 -7.21
C GLY A 211 11.57 -17.88 -7.76
N PRO A 212 11.51 -17.66 -9.09
CA PRO A 212 10.72 -16.60 -9.72
C PRO A 212 9.23 -16.60 -9.35
N SER A 213 8.64 -17.77 -9.13
CA SER A 213 7.23 -17.90 -8.74
C SER A 213 7.01 -18.03 -7.24
N THR A 214 8.03 -17.82 -6.39
CA THR A 214 7.90 -17.89 -4.92
C THR A 214 7.75 -16.52 -4.26
N ARG A 215 7.25 -15.52 -4.99
CA ARG A 215 7.10 -14.17 -4.44
C ARG A 215 5.88 -14.10 -3.53
N THR A 216 6.03 -13.46 -2.39
CA THR A 216 4.89 -13.02 -1.57
C THR A 216 4.70 -11.53 -1.76
N ALA A 217 3.46 -11.04 -1.68
CA ALA A 217 3.20 -9.61 -1.75
C ALA A 217 1.96 -9.23 -0.94
N THR A 218 2.02 -8.07 -0.30
CA THR A 218 0.85 -7.39 0.30
C THR A 218 0.68 -6.06 -0.40
N TYR A 219 -0.57 -5.70 -0.70
CA TYR A 219 -0.92 -4.49 -1.43
C TYR A 219 -1.69 -3.52 -0.56
N TYR A 220 -1.52 -2.24 -0.85
CA TYR A 220 -2.00 -1.13 -0.04
C TYR A 220 -2.67 -0.10 -0.96
N GLU A 221 -3.95 0.18 -0.73
CA GLU A 221 -4.71 1.22 -1.40
C GLU A 221 -4.64 2.50 -0.57
N LEU A 222 -3.90 3.47 -1.06
CA LEU A 222 -3.49 4.65 -0.29
C LEU A 222 -4.54 5.75 -0.26
N SER A 223 -5.51 5.72 -1.18
CA SER A 223 -6.62 6.67 -1.19
C SER A 223 -7.64 6.40 -0.09
N GLU A 224 -7.79 5.14 0.31
CA GLU A 224 -8.79 4.72 1.31
C GLU A 224 -8.16 4.03 2.54
N GLY A 225 -6.83 3.90 2.58
CA GLY A 225 -6.12 3.25 3.66
C GLY A 225 -6.39 1.74 3.76
N ARG A 226 -6.73 1.06 2.66
CA ARG A 226 -7.05 -0.37 2.66
C ARG A 226 -5.80 -1.23 2.49
N VAL A 227 -5.75 -2.35 3.20
CA VAL A 227 -4.68 -3.34 3.10
C VAL A 227 -5.25 -4.65 2.56
N SER A 228 -4.57 -5.26 1.58
CA SER A 228 -4.98 -6.56 1.03
C SER A 228 -4.64 -7.69 2.00
N GLU A 229 -5.26 -8.85 1.80
CA GLU A 229 -4.65 -10.09 2.34
C GLU A 229 -3.27 -10.30 1.69
N PRO A 230 -2.34 -11.01 2.37
CA PRO A 230 -1.06 -11.35 1.76
C PRO A 230 -1.26 -12.41 0.67
N PHE A 231 -0.60 -12.21 -0.46
CA PHE A 231 -0.57 -13.15 -1.57
C PHE A 231 0.71 -13.95 -1.56
N SER A 232 0.63 -15.19 -2.00
CA SER A 232 1.77 -16.08 -2.22
C SER A 232 1.81 -16.52 -3.68
N TYR A 233 3.00 -16.85 -4.15
CA TYR A 233 3.27 -17.23 -5.54
C TYR A 233 2.86 -16.18 -6.56
N VAL A 234 3.06 -14.91 -6.19
CA VAL A 234 2.73 -13.75 -7.02
C VAL A 234 3.65 -13.72 -8.24
N LEU A 235 3.04 -13.54 -9.41
CA LEU A 235 3.75 -13.40 -10.67
C LEU A 235 3.86 -11.92 -11.06
N THR A 236 2.75 -11.18 -10.97
CA THR A 236 2.68 -9.75 -11.28
C THR A 236 1.39 -9.14 -10.72
N ALA A 237 1.38 -7.82 -10.53
CA ALA A 237 0.18 -7.06 -10.23
C ALA A 237 0.15 -5.74 -11.01
N LYS A 238 -1.01 -5.42 -11.59
CA LYS A 238 -1.25 -4.19 -12.36
C LYS A 238 -2.74 -3.96 -12.55
N TYR A 239 -3.14 -2.70 -12.72
CA TYR A 239 -4.53 -2.33 -12.98
C TYR A 239 -5.49 -2.84 -11.89
N ASP A 240 -5.03 -2.78 -10.64
CA ASP A 240 -5.73 -3.24 -9.44
C ASP A 240 -6.01 -4.76 -9.44
N LEU A 241 -5.34 -5.51 -10.32
CA LEU A 241 -5.38 -6.96 -10.38
C LEU A 241 -4.06 -7.55 -9.92
N VAL A 242 -4.14 -8.69 -9.21
CA VAL A 242 -3.00 -9.54 -8.89
C VAL A 242 -3.11 -10.85 -9.65
N VAL A 243 -1.96 -11.34 -10.11
CA VAL A 243 -1.79 -12.60 -10.81
C VAL A 243 -0.88 -13.49 -9.98
N TYR A 244 -1.36 -14.66 -9.59
CA TYR A 244 -0.58 -15.61 -8.81
C TYR A 244 -0.82 -17.05 -9.27
N ALA A 245 0.16 -17.92 -9.01
CA ALA A 245 0.06 -19.34 -9.30
C ALA A 245 -0.58 -20.08 -8.11
N GLU A 246 -1.41 -21.08 -8.40
CA GLU A 246 -2.03 -21.94 -7.37
C GLU A 246 -1.97 -23.40 -7.82
N GLN A 247 -1.85 -24.32 -6.87
CA GLN A 247 -2.03 -25.74 -7.11
C GLN A 247 -3.26 -26.24 -6.35
N ARG A 248 -4.26 -26.73 -7.08
CA ARG A 248 -5.52 -27.24 -6.50
C ARG A 248 -5.88 -28.57 -7.13
N ASP A 249 -6.11 -29.58 -6.31
CA ASP A 249 -6.50 -30.94 -6.74
C ASP A 249 -5.58 -31.55 -7.82
N GLY A 250 -4.28 -31.27 -7.75
CA GLY A 250 -3.28 -31.74 -8.72
C GLY A 250 -3.23 -30.95 -10.03
N GLN A 251 -4.05 -29.91 -10.18
CA GLN A 251 -4.01 -28.98 -11.31
C GLN A 251 -3.15 -27.77 -10.97
N HIS A 252 -2.41 -27.29 -11.98
CA HIS A 252 -1.65 -26.05 -11.94
C HIS A 252 -2.48 -24.93 -12.55
N LEU A 253 -2.72 -23.88 -11.78
CA LEU A 253 -3.63 -22.80 -12.12
C LEU A 253 -2.91 -21.45 -12.09
N ILE A 254 -3.34 -20.55 -12.96
CA ILE A 254 -3.12 -19.12 -12.82
C ILE A 254 -4.42 -18.49 -12.35
N VAL A 255 -4.34 -17.74 -11.26
CA VAL A 255 -5.46 -16.96 -10.74
C VAL A 255 -5.22 -15.49 -11.04
N VAL A 256 -6.23 -14.84 -11.58
CA VAL A 256 -6.27 -13.38 -11.78
C VAL A 256 -7.46 -12.84 -11.02
N ARG A 257 -7.22 -11.97 -10.04
CA ARG A 257 -8.30 -11.37 -9.26
C ARG A 257 -8.06 -9.91 -8.93
N ASP A 258 -9.12 -9.17 -8.65
CA ASP A 258 -9.00 -7.86 -8.02
C ASP A 258 -8.35 -8.03 -6.65
N ILE A 259 -7.42 -7.13 -6.33
CA ILE A 259 -6.55 -7.21 -5.14
C ILE A 259 -7.38 -7.18 -3.85
N PHE A 260 -8.37 -6.30 -3.77
CA PHE A 260 -9.07 -6.01 -2.52
C PHE A 260 -10.52 -6.53 -2.50
N ASP A 261 -11.10 -6.87 -3.64
CA ASP A 261 -12.44 -7.46 -3.72
C ASP A 261 -12.49 -8.61 -4.73
N LYS A 262 -12.37 -9.84 -4.23
CA LYS A 262 -12.46 -11.05 -5.06
C LYS A 262 -13.78 -11.15 -5.82
N ASP A 263 -14.87 -10.60 -5.30
CA ASP A 263 -16.19 -10.71 -5.93
C ASP A 263 -16.35 -9.73 -7.10
N ASP A 264 -15.55 -8.64 -7.14
CA ASP A 264 -15.52 -7.72 -8.28
C ASP A 264 -14.85 -8.34 -9.52
N TYR A 265 -13.76 -9.09 -9.30
CA TYR A 265 -13.07 -9.78 -10.38
C TYR A 265 -12.32 -11.03 -9.92
N TYR A 266 -12.64 -12.18 -10.53
CA TYR A 266 -11.94 -13.44 -10.31
C TYR A 266 -12.00 -14.33 -11.56
N LYS A 267 -10.83 -14.80 -12.03
CA LYS A 267 -10.70 -15.78 -13.12
C LYS A 267 -9.57 -16.77 -12.83
N GLU A 268 -9.80 -18.01 -13.20
CA GLU A 268 -8.82 -19.10 -13.11
C GLU A 268 -8.51 -19.62 -14.52
N TYR A 269 -7.24 -19.96 -14.76
CA TYR A 269 -6.77 -20.52 -16.02
C TYR A 269 -5.92 -21.75 -15.74
N ILE A 270 -6.34 -22.91 -16.26
CA ILE A 270 -5.59 -24.16 -16.13
C ILE A 270 -4.38 -24.12 -17.06
N LEU A 271 -3.20 -24.46 -16.53
CA LEU A 271 -1.99 -24.65 -17.31
C LEU A 271 -1.91 -26.09 -17.81
N GLU A 272 -2.19 -26.28 -19.11
CA GLU A 272 -2.17 -27.60 -19.72
C GLU A 272 -0.74 -28.18 -19.77
N ASN A 273 -0.60 -29.45 -19.38
CA ASN A 273 0.68 -30.18 -19.39
C ASN A 273 1.81 -29.50 -18.60
N ALA A 274 1.49 -28.68 -17.59
CA ALA A 274 2.48 -28.11 -16.70
C ALA A 274 3.36 -29.21 -16.09
N SER A 275 4.68 -28.97 -16.01
CA SER A 275 5.64 -29.96 -15.53
C SER A 275 5.33 -30.36 -14.08
N GLU A 276 4.99 -31.63 -13.89
CA GLU A 276 4.78 -32.21 -12.56
C GLU A 276 6.10 -32.21 -11.75
N ASN A 277 6.01 -32.05 -10.43
CA ASN A 277 7.14 -32.08 -9.48
C ASN A 277 8.17 -30.95 -9.67
N VAL A 278 7.78 -29.80 -10.20
CA VAL A 278 8.61 -28.59 -10.21
C VAL A 278 8.01 -27.57 -9.24
N ALA A 279 8.82 -27.12 -8.27
CA ALA A 279 8.39 -26.13 -7.28
C ALA A 279 8.06 -24.77 -7.93
N ASP A 280 8.76 -24.42 -9.01
CA ASP A 280 8.52 -23.22 -9.83
C ASP A 280 8.16 -23.64 -11.27
N PHE A 281 6.90 -24.00 -11.49
CA PHE A 281 6.42 -24.38 -12.84
C PHE A 281 6.10 -23.16 -13.71
N VAL A 282 5.90 -21.97 -13.11
CA VAL A 282 5.72 -20.71 -13.83
C VAL A 282 7.02 -19.91 -13.74
N THR A 283 7.55 -19.48 -14.87
CA THR A 283 8.80 -18.72 -14.93
C THR A 283 8.57 -17.22 -14.95
N SER A 284 7.44 -16.75 -15.51
CA SER A 284 7.05 -15.35 -15.46
C SER A 284 5.56 -15.13 -15.75
N GLY A 285 5.05 -13.97 -15.35
CA GLY A 285 3.77 -13.43 -15.79
C GLY A 285 3.87 -11.91 -15.98
N GLU A 286 3.33 -11.39 -17.07
CA GLU A 286 3.40 -9.95 -17.37
C GLU A 286 2.15 -9.43 -18.07
N PHE A 287 1.73 -8.21 -17.69
CA PHE A 287 0.70 -7.49 -18.41
C PHE A 287 1.31 -6.76 -19.62
N GLU A 288 1.06 -7.25 -20.83
CA GLU A 288 1.46 -6.57 -22.07
C GLU A 288 0.65 -5.28 -22.31
N ALA A 289 -0.62 -5.29 -21.89
CA ALA A 289 -1.53 -4.16 -21.91
C ALA A 289 -2.69 -4.39 -20.93
N LYS A 290 -3.53 -3.36 -20.72
CA LYS A 290 -4.77 -3.53 -19.96
C LYS A 290 -5.63 -4.63 -20.60
N GLY A 291 -5.93 -5.67 -19.83
CA GLY A 291 -6.71 -6.83 -20.28
C GLY A 291 -5.95 -7.88 -21.09
N LYS A 292 -4.62 -7.74 -21.25
CA LYS A 292 -3.77 -8.73 -21.93
C LYS A 292 -2.65 -9.19 -21.01
N LEU A 293 -2.65 -10.48 -20.69
CA LEU A 293 -1.71 -11.11 -19.78
C LEU A 293 -0.95 -12.20 -20.54
N LYS A 294 0.37 -12.22 -20.39
CA LYS A 294 1.23 -13.27 -20.91
C LYS A 294 1.85 -14.04 -19.75
N ILE A 295 1.74 -15.37 -19.78
CA ILE A 295 2.31 -16.29 -18.79
C ILE A 295 3.31 -17.19 -19.48
N THR A 296 4.50 -17.34 -18.90
CA THR A 296 5.49 -18.33 -19.35
C THR A 296 5.65 -19.41 -18.28
N TYR A 297 5.54 -20.68 -18.68
CA TYR A 297 5.55 -21.82 -17.77
C TYR A 297 6.21 -23.05 -18.41
N LEU A 298 6.65 -23.98 -17.57
CA LEU A 298 7.33 -25.20 -17.99
C LEU A 298 6.31 -26.31 -18.24
N THR A 299 6.44 -27.00 -19.38
CA THR A 299 5.60 -28.13 -19.76
C THR A 299 6.39 -29.43 -19.98
N GLY A 300 5.72 -30.55 -19.71
CA GLY A 300 6.23 -31.89 -19.95
C GLY A 300 7.42 -32.29 -19.06
N ALA A 301 7.93 -33.52 -19.26
CA ALA A 301 9.07 -34.05 -18.50
C ALA A 301 10.39 -33.31 -18.83
N ASP A 302 10.51 -32.79 -20.05
CA ASP A 302 11.70 -32.10 -20.55
C ASP A 302 11.75 -30.62 -20.12
N LYS A 303 10.74 -30.13 -19.38
CA LYS A 303 10.65 -28.75 -18.87
C LYS A 303 10.78 -27.71 -19.98
N THR A 304 10.00 -27.88 -21.04
CA THR A 304 10.02 -26.94 -22.17
C THR A 304 9.25 -25.68 -21.79
N GLU A 305 9.85 -24.51 -21.99
CA GLU A 305 9.13 -23.24 -21.80
C GLU A 305 8.01 -23.09 -22.83
N THR A 306 6.83 -22.75 -22.33
CA THR A 306 5.61 -22.54 -23.11
C THR A 306 5.00 -21.20 -22.70
N GLU A 307 4.53 -20.44 -23.69
CA GLU A 307 3.84 -19.16 -23.47
C GLU A 307 2.33 -19.34 -23.62
N LEU A 308 1.58 -18.75 -22.70
CA LEU A 308 0.13 -18.65 -22.72
C LEU A 308 -0.29 -17.18 -22.74
N ALA A 309 -0.91 -16.75 -23.84
CA ALA A 309 -1.51 -15.43 -23.96
C ALA A 309 -2.99 -15.48 -23.54
N ILE A 310 -3.35 -14.65 -22.56
CA ILE A 310 -4.67 -14.60 -21.95
C ILE A 310 -5.30 -13.23 -22.25
N THR A 311 -6.50 -13.25 -22.80
CA THR A 311 -7.36 -12.05 -22.88
C THR A 311 -8.31 -12.05 -21.70
N LEU A 312 -8.15 -11.07 -20.83
CA LEU A 312 -8.99 -10.92 -19.63
C LEU A 312 -10.33 -10.28 -20.02
N PRO A 313 -11.46 -10.87 -19.62
CA PRO A 313 -12.75 -10.21 -19.79
C PRO A 313 -12.81 -8.90 -18.99
N PRO A 314 -13.64 -7.93 -19.40
CA PRO A 314 -13.86 -6.71 -18.61
C PRO A 314 -14.51 -7.03 -17.26
N ARG A 315 -14.32 -6.14 -16.27
CA ARG A 315 -15.01 -6.22 -14.96
C ARG A 315 -16.53 -6.24 -15.13
N GLY A 316 -17.22 -6.95 -14.24
CA GLY A 316 -18.69 -7.10 -14.28
C GLY A 316 -19.22 -8.08 -15.34
N TYR A 317 -18.36 -8.77 -16.09
CA TYR A 317 -18.77 -9.87 -16.95
C TYR A 317 -18.89 -11.15 -16.10
N ALA A 318 -20.10 -11.41 -15.58
CA ALA A 318 -20.45 -12.70 -15.00
C ALA A 318 -20.24 -13.79 -16.06
N GLY A 319 -19.30 -14.70 -15.80
CA GLY A 319 -19.10 -15.91 -16.58
C GLY A 319 -19.93 -17.03 -16.00
#